data_AF-A4F1Z0-F1
#
_entry.id   AF-A4F1Z0-F1
#
_cell.length_a   1.000
_cell.length_b   1.000
_cell.length_c   1.000
_cell.angle_alpha   90.00
_cell.angle_beta   90.00
_cell.angle_gamma   90.00
#
_symmetry.space_group_name_H-M   'P 1'
#
loop_
_entity.id
_entity.type
_entity.pdbx_description
1 polymer ?
#
loop_
_entity_poly.entity_id
_entity_poly.type
_entity_poly.pdbx_seq_one_letter_code
_entity_poly.pdbx_strand_id
1 'polypeptide(L)'
;TVASGAASGKLLQYEVGGPKVSVQTAYGVEVEVENNPYDPNLMVFMDYRDYTKQKVSSLEAEYPTFLYAMPMSPTRFFFEETCLASKEALPFDLLKKKLLSRLKTMGIRIIKTYEEEWSWIPVGGSLPNTEQKNLAFGAAACMVHPATGYSVVRSLSEAPKYASVIATILKPAHYKAIPGRQISNENISMQAWNTLWPQERKRQRAFFLFGLALILQLDIEDIRTFFHTFFRLPTWMW
;
A
#
# COMPACT_ATOMS: atom_id res chain seq x y z
N THR A 1 -6.22 -12.13 -11.19
CA THR A 1 -6.38 -10.66 -11.34
C THR A 1 -5.06 -9.94 -11.09
N VAL A 2 -4.80 -8.82 -11.78
CA VAL A 2 -3.62 -7.97 -11.51
C VAL A 2 -4.08 -6.70 -10.81
N ALA A 3 -3.60 -6.46 -9.59
CA ALA A 3 -3.84 -5.23 -8.84
C ALA A 3 -2.64 -4.28 -9.01
N SER A 4 -2.88 -3.08 -9.52
CA SER A 4 -1.82 -2.06 -9.69
C SER A 4 -2.22 -0.70 -9.15
N GLY A 5 -1.40 -0.16 -8.24
CA GLY A 5 -1.63 1.14 -7.59
C GLY A 5 -1.05 2.34 -8.33
N ALA A 6 -0.96 2.31 -9.67
CA ALA A 6 -0.15 3.25 -10.46
C ALA A 6 -0.37 4.74 -10.10
N ALA A 7 0.66 5.34 -9.49
CA ALA A 7 0.74 6.74 -9.09
C ALA A 7 1.54 7.60 -10.10
N SER A 8 1.49 7.27 -11.41
CA SER A 8 2.25 8.01 -12.43
C SER A 8 1.55 7.97 -13.80
N GLY A 9 0.36 8.55 -13.88
CA GLY A 9 -0.32 8.76 -15.16
C GLY A 9 0.36 9.87 -15.99
N LYS A 10 0.35 9.74 -17.32
CA LYS A 10 0.86 10.76 -18.29
C LYS A 10 0.24 12.17 -18.11
N LEU A 11 -0.84 12.26 -17.36
CA LEU A 11 -1.64 13.47 -17.16
C LEU A 11 -1.20 14.28 -15.93
N LEU A 12 -0.34 13.74 -15.06
CA LEU A 12 0.07 14.40 -13.82
C LEU A 12 1.57 14.75 -13.83
N GLN A 13 1.87 15.92 -13.29
CA GLN A 13 3.22 16.38 -12.99
C GLN A 13 3.53 16.07 -11.53
N TYR A 14 4.79 15.74 -11.23
CA TYR A 14 5.26 15.38 -9.90
C TYR A 14 6.38 16.32 -9.46
N GLU A 15 6.55 16.46 -8.15
CA GLU A 15 7.65 17.22 -7.56
C GLU A 15 9.01 16.66 -8.03
N VAL A 16 9.90 17.57 -8.46
CA VAL A 16 11.26 17.25 -8.92
C VAL A 16 12.15 16.92 -7.71
N GLY A 17 13.02 15.92 -7.84
CA GLY A 17 13.97 15.56 -6.79
C GLY A 17 13.39 14.74 -5.63
N GLY A 18 12.17 14.24 -5.75
CA GLY A 18 11.60 13.31 -4.76
C GLY A 18 12.28 11.94 -4.75
N PRO A 19 11.99 11.12 -3.72
CA PRO A 19 12.63 9.82 -3.55
C PRO A 19 12.24 8.86 -4.68
N LYS A 20 13.13 7.92 -4.98
CA LYS A 20 12.83 6.84 -5.93
C LYS A 20 11.61 6.04 -5.47
N VAL A 21 10.82 5.60 -6.43
CA VAL A 21 9.70 4.67 -6.18
C VAL A 21 10.29 3.34 -5.73
N SER A 22 9.75 2.81 -4.63
CA SER A 22 9.92 1.41 -4.22
C SER A 22 8.63 0.67 -4.53
N VAL A 23 8.63 -0.64 -4.34
CA VAL A 23 7.48 -1.47 -4.72
C VAL A 23 7.16 -2.47 -3.64
N GLN A 24 5.87 -2.66 -3.40
CA GLN A 24 5.33 -3.82 -2.72
C GLN A 24 4.84 -4.80 -3.77
N THR A 25 5.26 -6.06 -3.68
CA THR A 25 4.74 -7.13 -4.54
C THR A 25 4.13 -8.23 -3.71
N ALA A 26 3.02 -8.78 -4.20
CA ALA A 26 2.33 -9.87 -3.55
C ALA A 26 1.82 -10.90 -4.58
N TYR A 27 1.75 -12.14 -4.14
CA TYR A 27 1.03 -13.20 -4.86
C TYR A 27 0.03 -13.84 -3.91
N GLY A 28 -1.24 -13.82 -4.32
CA GLY A 28 -2.37 -14.33 -3.56
C GLY A 28 -3.08 -15.47 -4.26
N VAL A 29 -3.69 -16.36 -3.49
CA VAL A 29 -4.59 -17.40 -3.98
C VAL A 29 -5.82 -17.49 -3.11
N GLU A 30 -6.98 -17.62 -3.75
CA GLU A 30 -8.21 -18.01 -3.08
C GLU A 30 -8.44 -19.51 -3.29
N VAL A 31 -8.56 -20.26 -2.20
CA VAL A 31 -8.52 -21.72 -2.21
C VAL A 31 -9.53 -22.35 -1.26
N GLU A 32 -10.03 -23.52 -1.64
CA GLU A 32 -10.64 -24.49 -0.73
C GLU A 32 -9.52 -25.34 -0.12
N VAL A 33 -9.56 -25.58 1.19
CA VAL A 33 -8.55 -26.38 1.91
C VAL A 33 -9.19 -27.52 2.71
N GLU A 34 -8.49 -28.65 2.78
CA GLU A 34 -8.89 -29.81 3.60
C GLU A 34 -8.75 -29.52 5.10
N ASN A 35 -7.71 -28.78 5.45
CA ASN A 35 -7.37 -28.46 6.83
C ASN A 35 -6.62 -27.13 6.89
N ASN A 36 -6.78 -26.40 7.99
CA ASN A 36 -6.05 -25.17 8.27
C ASN A 36 -5.84 -24.98 9.79
N PRO A 37 -4.77 -24.29 10.20
CA PRO A 37 -4.48 -24.03 11.61
C PRO A 37 -5.10 -22.72 12.13
N TYR A 38 -5.95 -22.05 11.35
CA TYR A 38 -6.40 -20.68 11.61
C TYR A 38 -7.82 -20.66 12.20
N ASP A 39 -8.10 -19.67 13.04
CA ASP A 39 -9.47 -19.40 13.50
C ASP A 39 -10.27 -18.79 12.32
N PRO A 40 -11.41 -19.37 11.92
CA PRO A 40 -12.20 -18.85 10.80
C PRO A 40 -12.81 -17.47 11.04
N ASN A 41 -12.78 -16.95 12.28
CA ASN A 41 -13.27 -15.61 12.61
C ASN A 41 -12.18 -14.55 12.66
N LEU A 42 -10.91 -14.92 12.50
CA LEU A 42 -9.77 -14.03 12.63
C LEU A 42 -8.93 -14.00 11.35
N MET A 43 -8.66 -12.80 10.86
CA MET A 43 -7.65 -12.59 9.83
C MET A 43 -6.26 -12.57 10.46
N VAL A 44 -5.33 -13.30 9.86
CA VAL A 44 -3.92 -13.21 10.21
C VAL A 44 -3.29 -12.06 9.42
N PHE A 45 -2.77 -11.10 10.18
CA PHE A 45 -2.16 -9.88 9.66
C PHE A 45 -0.63 -9.97 9.72
N MET A 46 0.02 -9.81 8.56
CA MET A 46 1.48 -9.71 8.41
C MET A 46 2.29 -10.77 9.18
N ASP A 47 2.03 -12.06 8.90
CA ASP A 47 2.73 -13.15 9.57
C ASP A 47 4.15 -13.37 9.04
N TYR A 48 5.12 -12.81 9.76
CA TYR A 48 6.55 -12.95 9.50
C TYR A 48 7.18 -14.22 10.10
N ARG A 49 6.43 -15.06 10.82
CA ARG A 49 6.98 -16.27 11.47
C ARG A 49 7.63 -17.18 10.43
N ASP A 50 8.71 -17.83 10.84
CA ASP A 50 9.38 -18.82 10.02
C ASP A 50 8.67 -20.16 10.14
N TYR A 51 8.19 -20.67 9.00
CA TYR A 51 7.64 -22.01 8.91
C TYR A 51 8.57 -22.96 8.16
N THR A 52 9.69 -22.48 7.61
CA THR A 52 10.64 -23.31 6.88
C THR A 52 11.54 -24.07 7.85
N LYS A 53 11.49 -25.40 7.81
CA LYS A 53 12.33 -26.27 8.67
C LYS A 53 13.76 -26.45 8.15
N GLN A 54 14.06 -25.94 6.95
CA GLN A 54 15.35 -26.09 6.27
C GLN A 54 15.88 -24.72 5.87
N LYS A 55 17.13 -24.41 6.22
CA LYS A 55 17.86 -23.29 5.63
C LYS A 55 18.10 -23.59 4.15
N VAL A 56 17.21 -23.11 3.29
CA VAL A 56 17.42 -23.16 1.85
C VAL A 56 18.42 -22.05 1.52
N SER A 57 19.64 -22.41 1.12
CA SER A 57 20.63 -21.44 0.65
C SER A 57 20.33 -21.06 -0.81
N SER A 58 19.29 -20.26 -1.02
CA SER A 58 19.09 -19.57 -2.30
C SER A 58 19.06 -18.06 -2.06
N LEU A 59 19.58 -17.27 -3.00
CA LEU A 59 19.47 -15.79 -2.97
C LEU A 59 18.02 -15.33 -2.80
N GLU A 60 17.09 -16.13 -3.32
CA GLU A 60 15.64 -15.96 -3.21
C GLU A 60 15.10 -16.06 -1.76
N ALA A 61 15.83 -16.75 -0.88
CA ALA A 61 15.50 -16.89 0.53
C ALA A 61 15.89 -15.67 1.37
N GLU A 62 16.60 -14.68 0.80
CA GLU A 62 17.12 -13.50 1.53
C GLU A 62 16.11 -12.37 1.65
N TYR A 63 15.07 -12.33 0.81
CA TYR A 63 14.08 -11.26 0.86
C TYR A 63 13.03 -11.50 1.96
N PRO A 64 12.78 -10.50 2.83
CA PRO A 64 11.73 -10.58 3.82
C PRO A 64 10.34 -10.58 3.18
N THR A 65 9.59 -11.64 3.44
CA THR A 65 8.19 -11.79 3.03
C THR A 65 7.35 -12.29 4.20
N PHE A 66 6.08 -11.95 4.19
CA PHE A 66 5.11 -12.35 5.21
C PHE A 66 3.86 -12.92 4.55
N LEU A 67 3.05 -13.61 5.36
CA LEU A 67 1.77 -14.18 4.94
C LEU A 67 0.59 -13.35 5.46
N TYR A 68 -0.37 -13.04 4.61
CA TYR A 68 -1.76 -12.82 5.02
C TYR A 68 -2.54 -14.13 4.90
N ALA A 69 -3.38 -14.42 5.89
CA ALA A 69 -4.38 -15.49 5.81
C ALA A 69 -5.74 -14.94 6.21
N MET A 70 -6.66 -14.90 5.26
CA MET A 70 -8.02 -14.38 5.43
C MET A 70 -9.02 -15.52 5.21
N PRO A 71 -9.68 -16.00 6.27
CA PRO A 71 -10.80 -16.92 6.12
C PRO A 71 -11.95 -16.23 5.38
N MET A 72 -12.48 -16.89 4.35
CA MET A 72 -13.71 -16.51 3.65
C MET A 72 -14.88 -17.38 4.13
N SER A 73 -14.57 -18.61 4.54
CA SER A 73 -15.43 -19.58 5.22
C SER A 73 -14.56 -20.53 6.06
N PRO A 74 -15.13 -21.49 6.82
CA PRO A 74 -14.33 -22.47 7.55
C PRO A 74 -13.35 -23.30 6.70
N THR A 75 -13.64 -23.44 5.40
CA THR A 75 -12.86 -24.26 4.45
C THR A 75 -12.31 -23.46 3.26
N ARG A 76 -12.69 -22.19 3.10
CA ARG A 76 -12.24 -21.32 2.01
C ARG A 76 -11.39 -20.18 2.56
N PHE A 77 -10.20 -20.00 2.00
CA PHE A 77 -9.22 -19.02 2.46
C PHE A 77 -8.64 -18.24 1.30
N PHE A 78 -8.34 -16.97 1.54
CA PHE A 78 -7.41 -16.21 0.75
C PHE A 78 -6.05 -16.19 1.48
N PHE A 79 -5.01 -16.66 0.81
CA PHE A 79 -3.63 -16.59 1.29
C PHE A 79 -2.81 -15.71 0.38
N GLU A 80 -1.99 -14.83 0.94
CA GLU A 80 -1.12 -13.94 0.16
C GLU A 80 0.29 -13.88 0.76
N GLU A 81 1.31 -14.19 -0.06
CA GLU A 81 2.70 -13.96 0.31
C GLU A 81 3.16 -12.62 -0.27
N THR A 82 3.62 -11.74 0.61
CA THR A 82 3.84 -10.33 0.29
C THR A 82 5.25 -9.90 0.71
N CYS A 83 5.95 -9.23 -0.20
CA CYS A 83 7.14 -8.45 0.13
C CYS A 83 6.72 -7.01 0.44
N LEU A 84 6.87 -6.57 1.69
CA LEU A 84 6.35 -5.29 2.18
C LEU A 84 6.80 -4.09 1.33
N ALA A 85 8.10 -4.03 1.06
CA ALA A 85 8.71 -3.03 0.22
C ALA A 85 10.10 -3.50 -0.23
N SER A 86 10.42 -3.27 -1.49
CA SER A 86 11.74 -3.51 -2.06
C SER A 86 12.08 -2.43 -3.10
N LYS A 87 13.38 -2.22 -3.36
CA LYS A 87 13.83 -1.29 -4.41
C LYS A 87 13.48 -1.81 -5.81
N GLU A 88 13.56 -3.12 -5.97
CA GLU A 88 13.21 -3.83 -7.20
C GLU A 88 12.10 -4.84 -6.90
N ALA A 89 11.14 -4.98 -7.82
CA ALA A 89 10.01 -5.87 -7.64
C ALA A 89 10.48 -7.32 -7.51
N LEU A 90 10.10 -8.00 -6.42
CA LEU A 90 10.33 -9.44 -6.34
C LEU A 90 9.51 -10.13 -7.45
N PRO A 91 10.12 -11.07 -8.20
CA PRO A 91 9.41 -11.82 -9.22
C PRO A 91 8.22 -12.56 -8.62
N PHE A 92 7.08 -12.54 -9.30
CA PHE A 92 5.89 -13.19 -8.77
C PHE A 92 6.02 -14.71 -8.66
N ASP A 93 6.77 -15.35 -9.57
CA ASP A 93 7.05 -16.79 -9.48
C ASP A 93 7.78 -17.15 -8.18
N LEU A 94 8.62 -16.23 -7.66
CA LEU A 94 9.27 -16.41 -6.38
C LEU A 94 8.25 -16.34 -5.23
N LEU A 95 7.38 -15.34 -5.22
CA LEU A 95 6.32 -15.20 -4.21
C LEU A 95 5.38 -16.41 -4.23
N LYS A 96 5.01 -16.90 -5.41
CA LYS A 96 4.21 -18.12 -5.60
C LYS A 96 4.90 -19.35 -5.02
N LYS A 97 6.18 -19.57 -5.32
CA LYS A 97 6.96 -20.69 -4.74
C LYS A 97 7.02 -20.59 -3.22
N LYS A 98 7.27 -19.39 -2.68
CA LYS A 98 7.31 -19.14 -1.23
C LYS A 98 5.96 -19.46 -0.57
N LEU A 99 4.86 -18.96 -1.13
CA LEU A 99 3.51 -19.22 -0.62
C LEU A 99 3.21 -20.72 -0.56
N LEU A 100 3.37 -21.42 -1.69
CA LEU A 100 3.07 -22.85 -1.76
C LEU A 100 3.97 -23.69 -0.85
N SER A 101 5.26 -23.32 -0.72
CA SER A 101 6.18 -23.97 0.21
C SER A 101 5.77 -23.77 1.68
N ARG A 102 5.36 -22.54 2.03
CA ARG A 102 4.86 -22.20 3.37
C ARG A 102 3.60 -23.01 3.69
N LEU A 103 2.58 -22.96 2.84
CA LEU A 103 1.33 -23.71 3.02
C LEU A 103 1.58 -25.22 3.18
N LYS A 104 2.45 -25.79 2.34
CA LYS A 104 2.85 -27.20 2.44
C LYS A 104 3.52 -27.53 3.78
N THR A 105 4.40 -26.66 4.27
CA THR A 105 5.12 -26.91 5.53
C THR A 105 4.24 -26.73 6.76
N MET A 106 3.22 -25.87 6.66
CA MET A 106 2.14 -25.75 7.64
C MET A 106 1.14 -26.93 7.57
N GLY A 107 1.31 -27.84 6.61
CA GLY A 107 0.41 -28.97 6.40
C GLY A 107 -0.93 -28.59 5.80
N ILE A 108 -1.10 -27.37 5.28
CA ILE A 108 -2.33 -26.91 4.63
C ILE A 108 -2.42 -27.56 3.24
N ARG A 109 -3.49 -28.32 3.01
CA ARG A 109 -3.73 -28.99 1.73
C ARG A 109 -4.82 -28.28 0.94
N ILE A 110 -4.44 -27.76 -0.22
CA ILE A 110 -5.38 -27.13 -1.16
C ILE A 110 -6.14 -28.22 -1.91
N ILE A 111 -7.47 -28.18 -1.82
CA ILE A 111 -8.38 -29.05 -2.58
C ILE A 111 -8.67 -28.42 -3.95
N LYS A 112 -8.90 -27.11 -3.97
CA LYS A 112 -9.30 -26.37 -5.17
C LYS A 112 -8.79 -24.94 -5.11
N THR A 113 -8.29 -24.42 -6.23
CA THR A 113 -8.01 -23.00 -6.40
C THR A 113 -9.16 -22.34 -7.15
N TYR A 114 -9.67 -21.25 -6.62
CA TYR A 114 -10.72 -20.43 -7.23
C TYR A 114 -10.10 -19.30 -8.05
N GLU A 115 -9.16 -18.56 -7.45
CA GLU A 115 -8.55 -17.39 -8.06
C GLU A 115 -7.06 -17.27 -7.70
N GLU A 116 -6.31 -16.59 -8.57
CA GLU A 116 -4.94 -16.12 -8.32
C GLU A 116 -4.88 -14.59 -8.44
N GLU A 117 -4.17 -13.94 -7.53
CA GLU A 117 -3.95 -12.50 -7.51
C GLU A 117 -2.45 -12.17 -7.60
N TRP A 118 -2.14 -11.18 -8.43
CA TRP A 118 -0.78 -10.71 -8.68
C TRP A 118 -0.75 -9.21 -8.42
N SER A 119 -0.12 -8.79 -7.33
CA SER A 119 -0.20 -7.41 -6.83
C SER A 119 1.11 -6.66 -7.02
N TRP A 120 1.06 -5.51 -7.67
CA TRP A 120 2.19 -4.59 -7.83
C TRP A 120 1.78 -3.20 -7.36
N ILE A 121 2.28 -2.76 -6.22
CA ILE A 121 1.90 -1.48 -5.62
C ILE A 121 3.13 -0.58 -5.53
N PRO A 122 3.16 0.54 -6.26
CA PRO A 122 4.23 1.52 -6.09
C PRO A 122 4.08 2.17 -4.71
N VAL A 123 5.16 2.20 -3.96
CA VAL A 123 5.26 2.82 -2.64
C VAL A 123 6.40 3.84 -2.62
N GLY A 124 6.31 4.82 -1.73
CA GLY A 124 7.22 5.98 -1.77
C GLY A 124 6.95 6.91 -2.96
N GLY A 125 8.01 7.35 -3.66
CA GLY A 125 7.91 8.24 -4.82
C GLY A 125 7.70 9.72 -4.50
N SER A 126 7.72 10.56 -5.53
CA SER A 126 7.38 11.99 -5.46
C SER A 126 5.89 12.23 -5.23
N LEU A 127 5.54 13.35 -4.59
CA LEU A 127 4.17 13.84 -4.57
C LEU A 127 3.79 14.47 -5.92
N PRO A 128 2.48 14.54 -6.24
CA PRO A 128 2.01 15.35 -7.36
C PRO A 128 2.39 16.82 -7.13
N ASN A 129 2.77 17.53 -8.18
CA ASN A 129 2.95 18.98 -8.13
C ASN A 129 1.61 19.64 -7.78
N THR A 130 1.49 20.22 -6.58
CA THR A 130 0.23 20.82 -6.11
C THR A 130 -0.14 22.14 -6.79
N GLU A 131 0.74 22.67 -7.66
CA GLU A 131 0.51 23.85 -8.49
C GLU A 131 0.04 23.49 -9.91
N GLN A 132 -0.12 22.21 -10.23
CA GLN A 132 -0.59 21.79 -11.55
C GLN A 132 -2.12 21.94 -11.67
N LYS A 133 -2.60 22.25 -12.88
CA LYS A 133 -4.05 22.42 -13.16
C LYS A 133 -4.85 21.11 -13.10
N ASN A 134 -4.20 19.99 -13.41
CA ASN A 134 -4.85 18.68 -13.42
C ASN A 134 -5.03 18.18 -11.98
N LEU A 135 -6.24 17.73 -11.66
CA LEU A 135 -6.56 17.15 -10.36
C LEU A 135 -6.52 15.62 -10.45
N ALA A 136 -6.25 14.98 -9.31
CA ALA A 136 -6.35 13.54 -9.16
C ALA A 136 -6.95 13.17 -7.80
N PHE A 137 -7.24 11.89 -7.61
CA PHE A 137 -7.74 11.36 -6.35
C PHE A 137 -7.25 9.93 -6.11
N GLY A 138 -7.25 9.48 -4.86
CA GLY A 138 -6.84 8.13 -4.49
C GLY A 138 -5.37 7.85 -4.83
N ALA A 139 -5.09 6.64 -5.35
CA ALA A 139 -3.73 6.24 -5.71
C ALA A 139 -3.08 7.18 -6.75
N ALA A 140 -3.85 7.69 -7.71
CA ALA A 140 -3.38 8.67 -8.70
C ALA A 140 -2.95 10.01 -8.06
N ALA A 141 -3.46 10.34 -6.87
CA ALA A 141 -3.03 11.50 -6.09
C ALA A 141 -1.94 11.16 -5.05
N CYS A 142 -1.23 10.04 -5.20
CA CYS A 142 -0.26 9.50 -4.24
C CYS A 142 -0.83 9.24 -2.83
N MET A 143 -2.13 8.96 -2.71
CA MET A 143 -2.76 8.73 -1.39
C MET A 143 -2.43 7.35 -0.79
N VAL A 144 -1.71 6.51 -1.53
CA VAL A 144 -1.12 5.25 -1.06
C VAL A 144 -0.15 5.52 0.09
N HIS A 145 -0.29 4.77 1.18
CA HIS A 145 0.64 4.82 2.30
C HIS A 145 2.02 4.35 1.83
N PRO A 146 3.07 5.18 1.94
CA PRO A 146 4.31 4.94 1.24
C PRO A 146 5.16 3.80 1.84
N ALA A 147 4.76 3.20 2.96
CA ALA A 147 5.43 2.02 3.52
C ALA A 147 4.59 0.73 3.44
N THR A 148 3.26 0.82 3.34
CA THR A 148 2.36 -0.35 3.46
C THR A 148 1.47 -0.57 2.26
N GLY A 149 1.37 0.38 1.33
CA GLY A 149 0.48 0.25 0.17
C GLY A 149 -1.00 0.55 0.43
N TYR A 150 -1.42 0.76 1.69
CA TYR A 150 -2.83 1.01 2.02
C TYR A 150 -3.31 2.37 1.54
N SER A 151 -4.50 2.40 0.94
CA SER A 151 -5.09 3.63 0.39
C SER A 151 -6.60 3.76 0.55
N VAL A 152 -7.33 2.64 0.69
CA VAL A 152 -8.80 2.62 0.61
C VAL A 152 -9.45 3.45 1.71
N VAL A 153 -9.11 3.20 2.98
CA VAL A 153 -9.71 3.92 4.12
C VAL A 153 -9.47 5.43 4.02
N ARG A 154 -8.22 5.82 3.71
CA ARG A 154 -7.88 7.23 3.49
C ARG A 154 -8.68 7.82 2.33
N SER A 155 -8.78 7.10 1.21
CA SER A 155 -9.54 7.57 0.05
C SER A 155 -11.01 7.77 0.40
N LEU A 156 -11.65 6.83 1.09
CA LEU A 156 -13.04 6.99 1.53
C LEU A 156 -13.21 8.16 2.49
N SER A 157 -12.28 8.34 3.44
CA SER A 157 -12.34 9.44 4.42
C SER A 157 -12.15 10.83 3.79
N GLU A 158 -11.30 10.95 2.77
CA GLU A 158 -10.97 12.26 2.17
C GLU A 158 -11.94 12.67 1.04
N ALA A 159 -12.65 11.69 0.45
CA ALA A 159 -13.53 11.93 -0.70
C ALA A 159 -14.60 13.01 -0.45
N PRO A 160 -15.33 13.04 0.68
CA PRO A 160 -16.38 14.05 0.90
C PRO A 160 -15.83 15.48 0.94
N LYS A 161 -14.72 15.68 1.67
CA LYS A 161 -14.08 17.01 1.80
C LYS A 161 -13.54 17.48 0.45
N TYR A 162 -12.86 16.60 -0.28
CA TYR A 162 -12.31 16.91 -1.60
C TYR A 162 -13.41 17.28 -2.61
N ALA A 163 -14.49 16.49 -2.66
CA ALA A 163 -15.64 16.77 -3.52
C ALA A 163 -16.32 18.11 -3.16
N SER A 164 -16.48 18.41 -1.86
CA SER A 164 -17.09 19.67 -1.40
C SER A 164 -16.26 20.90 -1.80
N VAL A 165 -14.93 20.81 -1.75
CA VAL A 165 -14.03 21.90 -2.16
C VAL A 165 -14.12 22.11 -3.66
N ILE A 166 -14.09 21.04 -4.47
CA ILE A 166 -14.28 21.12 -5.92
C ILE A 166 -15.65 21.72 -6.27
N ALA A 167 -16.72 21.28 -5.60
CA ALA A 167 -18.06 21.82 -5.82
C ALA A 167 -18.14 23.32 -5.49
N THR A 168 -17.42 23.78 -4.46
CA THR A 168 -17.36 25.20 -4.07
C THR A 168 -16.61 26.03 -5.10
N ILE A 169 -15.46 25.53 -5.55
CA ILE A 169 -14.64 26.11 -6.61
C ILE A 169 -15.47 26.35 -7.89
N LEU A 170 -16.30 25.37 -8.26
CA LEU A 170 -17.11 25.42 -9.49
C LEU A 170 -18.34 26.33 -9.39
N LYS A 171 -18.67 26.88 -8.21
CA LYS A 171 -19.87 27.74 -8.07
C LYS A 171 -19.74 29.04 -8.88
N PRO A 172 -20.81 29.50 -9.56
CA PRO A 172 -20.80 30.67 -10.45
C PRO A 172 -20.32 31.99 -9.81
N ALA A 173 -20.42 32.12 -8.48
CA ALA A 173 -19.98 33.31 -7.75
C ALA A 173 -18.45 33.53 -7.81
N HIS A 174 -17.65 32.50 -8.09
CA HIS A 174 -16.20 32.63 -8.31
C HIS A 174 -15.84 33.12 -9.72
N TYR A 175 -16.77 33.02 -10.69
CA TYR A 175 -16.55 33.40 -12.09
C TYR A 175 -17.20 34.74 -12.49
N LYS A 176 -18.09 35.29 -11.65
CA LYS A 176 -18.63 36.63 -11.87
C LYS A 176 -17.55 37.66 -11.53
N ALA A 177 -16.82 38.09 -12.56
CA ALA A 177 -15.98 39.27 -12.51
C ALA A 177 -16.79 40.45 -11.97
N ILE A 178 -16.54 40.82 -10.71
CA ILE A 178 -16.93 42.14 -10.22
C ILE A 178 -16.05 43.14 -10.99
N PRO A 179 -16.61 44.09 -11.74
CA PRO A 179 -15.81 45.11 -12.42
C PRO A 179 -14.90 45.80 -11.41
N GLY A 180 -13.58 45.71 -11.60
CA GLY A 180 -12.58 46.33 -10.72
C GLY A 180 -11.99 45.45 -9.62
N ARG A 181 -12.46 44.21 -9.40
CA ARG A 181 -11.76 43.25 -8.53
C ARG A 181 -10.83 42.42 -9.40
N GLN A 182 -9.51 42.64 -9.28
CA GLN A 182 -8.52 41.70 -9.84
C GLN A 182 -8.94 40.30 -9.40
N ILE A 183 -9.28 39.43 -10.36
CA ILE A 183 -9.37 38.00 -10.10
C ILE A 183 -7.98 37.67 -9.59
N SER A 184 -7.87 37.36 -8.30
CA SER A 184 -6.61 36.84 -7.78
C SER A 184 -6.28 35.63 -8.66
N ASN A 185 -5.15 35.67 -9.37
CA ASN A 185 -4.60 34.54 -10.12
C ASN A 185 -4.18 33.40 -9.17
N GLU A 186 -4.86 33.25 -8.04
CA GLU A 186 -4.74 32.10 -7.18
C GLU A 186 -5.10 30.89 -8.01
N ASN A 187 -4.15 29.96 -8.05
CA ASN A 187 -4.33 28.73 -8.76
C ASN A 187 -5.45 27.93 -8.09
N ILE A 188 -6.65 28.01 -8.67
CA ILE A 188 -7.87 27.39 -8.15
C ILE A 188 -7.68 25.88 -7.90
N SER A 189 -6.91 25.20 -8.74
CA SER A 189 -6.59 23.78 -8.56
C SER A 189 -5.77 23.52 -7.28
N MET A 190 -4.97 24.50 -6.84
CA MET A 190 -4.21 24.42 -5.60
C MET A 190 -5.11 24.33 -4.37
N GLN A 191 -6.31 24.94 -4.41
CA GLN A 191 -7.27 24.83 -3.30
C GLN A 191 -7.76 23.38 -3.13
N ALA A 192 -8.03 22.69 -4.23
CA ALA A 192 -8.36 21.26 -4.21
C ALA A 192 -7.14 20.44 -3.76
N TRP A 193 -5.96 20.66 -4.34
CA TRP A 193 -4.73 19.96 -3.94
C TRP A 193 -4.38 20.13 -2.46
N ASN A 194 -4.55 21.32 -1.89
CA ASN A 194 -4.30 21.61 -0.48
C ASN A 194 -5.27 20.87 0.46
N THR A 195 -6.39 20.37 -0.06
CA THR A 195 -7.28 19.49 0.70
C THR A 195 -6.65 18.10 0.88
N LEU A 196 -5.99 17.57 -0.16
CA LEU A 196 -5.36 16.25 -0.13
C LEU A 196 -3.93 16.30 0.42
N TRP A 197 -3.19 17.36 0.16
CA TRP A 197 -1.77 17.53 0.52
C TRP A 197 -1.49 18.89 1.19
N PRO A 198 -2.14 19.19 2.33
CA PRO A 198 -1.75 20.34 3.13
C PRO A 198 -0.31 20.16 3.64
N GLN A 199 0.34 21.26 4.04
CA GLN A 199 1.74 21.24 4.52
C GLN A 199 1.99 20.20 5.61
N GLU A 200 1.08 20.10 6.57
CA GLU A 200 1.16 19.11 7.65
C GLU A 200 1.20 17.68 7.11
N ARG A 201 0.39 17.36 6.11
CA ARG A 201 0.36 16.01 5.52
C ARG A 201 1.59 15.74 4.65
N LYS A 202 2.13 16.76 3.99
CA LYS A 202 3.43 16.64 3.30
C LYS A 202 4.55 16.30 4.30
N ARG A 203 4.54 16.92 5.50
CA ARG A 203 5.48 16.59 6.60
C ARG A 203 5.28 15.18 7.14
N GLN A 204 4.04 14.79 7.45
CA GLN A 204 3.72 13.43 7.89
C GLN A 204 4.20 12.37 6.89
N ARG A 205 4.00 12.63 5.60
CA ARG A 205 4.50 11.75 4.55
C ARG A 205 6.02 11.64 4.54
N ALA A 206 6.76 12.71 4.85
CA ALA A 206 8.21 12.65 4.97
C ALA A 206 8.65 11.68 6.08
N PHE A 207 7.94 11.64 7.22
CA PHE A 207 8.17 10.63 8.26
C PHE A 207 7.87 9.21 7.77
N PHE A 208 6.80 9.01 6.99
CA PHE A 208 6.52 7.68 6.43
C PHE A 208 7.58 7.25 5.39
N LEU A 209 8.14 8.18 4.62
CA LEU A 209 9.27 7.90 3.73
C LEU A 209 10.53 7.51 4.48
N PHE A 210 10.78 8.14 5.63
CA PHE A 210 11.86 7.72 6.53
C PHE A 210 11.63 6.28 7.04
N GLY A 211 10.40 5.94 7.45
CA GLY A 211 10.03 4.58 7.82
C GLY A 211 10.20 3.57 6.68
N LEU A 212 9.80 3.92 5.46
CA LEU A 212 10.07 3.11 4.26
C LEU A 212 11.58 2.91 4.06
N ALA A 213 12.38 3.97 4.17
CA ALA A 213 13.83 3.88 3.98
C ALA A 213 14.49 2.95 5.02
N LEU A 214 13.96 2.88 6.24
CA LEU A 214 14.37 1.90 7.25
C LEU A 214 13.97 0.48 6.83
N ILE A 215 12.70 0.24 6.48
CA ILE A 215 12.19 -1.08 6.08
C ILE A 215 13.01 -1.67 4.92
N LEU A 216 13.40 -0.84 3.93
CA LEU A 216 14.20 -1.26 2.78
C LEU A 216 15.63 -1.71 3.13
N GLN A 217 16.10 -1.49 4.35
CA GLN A 217 17.42 -1.89 4.83
C GLN A 217 17.39 -3.13 5.72
N LEU A 218 16.22 -3.52 6.23
CA LEU A 218 16.09 -4.65 7.15
C LEU A 218 16.17 -5.96 6.37
N ASP A 219 16.98 -6.88 6.88
CA ASP A 219 16.95 -8.27 6.44
C ASP A 219 15.77 -9.02 7.10
N ILE A 220 15.75 -10.34 6.92
CA ILE A 220 14.70 -11.21 7.46
C ILE A 220 14.66 -11.20 8.99
N GLU A 221 15.80 -11.26 9.64
CA GLU A 221 15.86 -11.36 11.11
C GLU A 221 15.54 -10.00 11.74
N ASP A 222 16.03 -8.93 11.13
CA ASP A 222 15.75 -7.56 11.57
C ASP A 222 14.27 -7.19 11.41
N ILE A 223 13.65 -7.49 10.26
CA ILE A 223 12.23 -7.16 10.06
C ILE A 223 11.33 -7.99 10.97
N ARG A 224 11.68 -9.27 11.21
CA ARG A 224 10.98 -10.15 12.15
C ARG A 224 11.07 -9.59 13.55
N THR A 225 12.27 -9.21 13.98
CA THR A 225 12.51 -8.60 15.29
C THR A 225 11.74 -7.31 15.46
N PHE A 226 11.74 -6.45 14.43
CA PHE A 226 10.97 -5.21 14.41
C PHE A 226 9.48 -5.44 14.63
N PHE A 227 8.83 -6.25 13.77
CA PHE A 227 7.39 -6.49 13.88
C PHE A 227 7.02 -7.27 15.13
N HIS A 228 7.82 -8.26 15.52
CA HIS A 228 7.61 -8.99 16.76
C HIS A 228 7.66 -8.06 17.98
N THR A 229 8.58 -7.11 18.01
CA THR A 229 8.67 -6.11 19.08
C THR A 229 7.51 -5.13 19.03
N PHE A 230 7.19 -4.63 17.84
CA PHE A 230 6.09 -3.68 17.60
C PHE A 230 4.75 -4.25 18.09
N PHE A 231 4.40 -5.47 17.68
CA PHE A 231 3.15 -6.13 18.12
C PHE A 231 3.10 -6.52 19.59
N ARG A 232 4.22 -6.40 20.33
CA ARG A 232 4.29 -6.64 21.77
C ARG A 232 4.34 -5.34 22.59
N LEU A 233 4.26 -4.19 21.93
CA LEU A 233 4.14 -2.92 22.63
C LEU A 233 2.88 -2.93 23.52
N PRO A 234 2.95 -2.32 24.73
CA PRO A 234 1.79 -2.21 25.61
C PRO A 234 0.59 -1.56 24.93
N THR A 235 -0.61 -1.98 25.30
CA THR A 235 -1.87 -1.50 24.71
C THR A 235 -2.06 0.01 24.75
N TRP A 236 -1.47 0.72 25.73
CA TRP A 236 -1.55 2.18 25.82
C TRP A 236 -0.75 2.93 24.74
N MET A 237 0.14 2.24 24.02
CA MET A 237 0.86 2.78 22.87
C MET A 237 0.11 2.60 21.54
N TRP A 238 -1.03 1.90 21.55
CA TRP A 238 -1.89 1.63 20.39
C TRP A 238 -3.13 2.51 20.41
#